data_AF-A0A920LFG7-F1
#
_entry.id   AF-A0A920LFG7-F1
#
_cell.length_a   1.000
_cell.length_b   1.000
_cell.length_c   1.000
_cell.angle_alpha   90.00
_cell.angle_beta   90.00
_cell.angle_gamma   90.00
#
_symmetry.space_group_name_H-M   'P 1'
#
loop_
_entity.id
_entity.type
_entity.pdbx_description
1 polymer ?
#
loop_
_entity_poly.entity_id
_entity_poly.type
_entity_poly.pdbx_seq_one_letter_code
_entity_poly.pdbx_strand_id
1 'polypeptide(L)'
;MDSAKWFIEAVEQRYQTLFQTVNAIVTFQNDYFLSGEESDLKPMILKDIAEKINMDISTVSRVANSKYIDTPYGIKLLKSYFLKGW
;
A
#
# COMPACT_ATOMS: atom_id res chain seq x y z
N MET A 1 15.41 -21.11 21.71
CA MET A 1 16.07 -20.57 20.50
C MET A 1 15.03 -20.26 19.41
N ASP A 2 13.91 -20.99 19.39
CA ASP A 2 12.82 -20.83 18.41
C ASP A 2 12.04 -19.51 18.55
N SER A 3 12.06 -18.89 19.73
CA SER A 3 11.37 -17.62 19.98
C SER A 3 11.93 -16.42 19.20
N ALA A 4 13.24 -16.39 18.95
CA ALA A 4 13.86 -15.32 18.18
C ALA A 4 13.60 -15.49 16.67
N LYS A 5 13.53 -16.74 16.18
CA LYS A 5 13.36 -17.04 14.76
C LYS A 5 11.97 -16.66 14.25
N TRP A 6 10.89 -17.02 14.98
CA TRP A 6 9.54 -16.63 14.57
C TRP A 6 9.35 -15.12 14.56
N PHE A 7 10.00 -14.41 15.48
CA PHE A 7 9.89 -12.95 15.57
C PHE A 7 10.52 -12.29 14.34
N ILE A 8 11.69 -12.77 13.92
CA ILE A 8 12.36 -12.31 12.70
C ILE A 8 11.49 -12.59 11.47
N GLU A 9 10.94 -13.81 11.37
CA GLU A 9 10.05 -14.19 10.25
C GLU A 9 8.78 -13.33 10.21
N ALA A 10 8.18 -13.03 11.36
CA ALA A 10 7.00 -12.18 11.45
C ALA A 10 7.30 -10.72 11.04
N VAL A 11 8.47 -10.21 11.43
CA VAL A 11 8.92 -8.87 11.01
C VAL A 11 9.13 -8.83 9.49
N GLU A 12 9.79 -9.84 8.92
CA GLU A 12 10.02 -9.96 7.49
C GLU A 12 8.68 -10.04 6.73
N GLN A 13 7.74 -10.87 7.17
CA GLN A 13 6.41 -10.95 6.56
C GLN A 13 5.68 -9.61 6.58
N ARG A 14 5.79 -8.84 7.68
CA ARG A 14 5.19 -7.50 7.76
C ARG A 14 5.84 -6.53 6.79
N TYR A 15 7.16 -6.60 6.63
CA TYR A 15 7.88 -5.80 5.63
C TYR A 15 7.43 -6.15 4.21
N GLN A 16 7.38 -7.45 3.86
CA GLN A 16 6.92 -7.92 2.56
C GLN A 16 5.49 -7.46 2.25
N THR A 17 4.59 -7.56 3.24
CA THR A 17 3.20 -7.10 3.10
C THR A 17 3.12 -5.61 2.77
N LEU A 18 3.88 -4.78 3.51
CA LEU A 18 3.95 -3.35 3.28
C LEU A 18 4.53 -3.04 1.90
N PHE A 19 5.65 -3.67 1.55
CA PHE A 19 6.34 -3.45 0.28
C PHE A 19 5.46 -3.80 -0.92
N GLN A 20 4.84 -4.98 -0.92
CA GLN A 20 3.93 -5.40 -2.00
C GLN A 20 2.74 -4.47 -2.14
N THR A 21 2.13 -4.06 -1.03
CA THR A 21 1.00 -3.12 -1.03
C THR A 21 1.39 -1.77 -1.61
N VAL A 22 2.48 -1.18 -1.13
CA VAL A 22 2.95 0.14 -1.59
C VAL A 22 3.37 0.08 -3.06
N ASN A 23 4.11 -0.96 -3.45
CA ASN A 23 4.54 -1.13 -4.83
C ASN A 23 3.34 -1.26 -5.79
N ALA A 24 2.30 -1.99 -5.39
CA ALA A 24 1.08 -2.09 -6.19
C ALA A 24 0.36 -0.74 -6.35
N ILE A 25 0.25 0.04 -5.27
CA ILE A 25 -0.33 1.39 -5.30
C ILE A 25 0.48 2.31 -6.22
N VAL A 26 1.81 2.38 -6.03
CA VAL A 26 2.69 3.24 -6.82
C VAL A 26 2.70 2.84 -8.29
N THR A 27 2.69 1.54 -8.59
CA THR A 27 2.61 1.04 -9.97
C THR A 27 1.28 1.39 -10.62
N PHE A 28 0.17 1.26 -9.88
CA PHE A 28 -1.16 1.61 -10.41
C PHE A 28 -1.28 3.12 -10.67
N GLN A 29 -0.74 3.93 -9.76
CA GLN A 29 -0.77 5.39 -9.79
C GLN A 29 0.50 6.00 -10.41
N ASN A 30 1.15 5.30 -11.35
CA ASN A 30 2.47 5.69 -11.85
C ASN A 30 2.51 7.13 -12.36
N ASP A 31 1.52 7.53 -13.16
CA ASP A 31 1.44 8.88 -13.73
C ASP A 31 1.38 9.95 -12.62
N TYR A 32 0.52 9.75 -11.62
CA TYR A 32 0.42 10.62 -10.45
C TYR A 32 1.74 10.72 -9.66
N PHE A 33 2.43 9.61 -9.41
CA PHE A 33 3.70 9.63 -8.66
C PHE A 33 4.85 10.27 -9.46
N LEU A 34 4.73 10.33 -10.79
CA LEU A 34 5.69 11.02 -11.66
C LEU A 34 5.39 12.51 -11.77
N SER A 35 4.12 12.91 -11.97
CA SER A 35 3.74 14.31 -12.21
C SER A 35 3.41 15.10 -10.95
N GLY A 36 2.82 14.44 -9.94
CA GLY A 36 2.24 15.08 -8.76
C GLY A 36 0.87 15.72 -8.98
N GLU A 37 0.34 15.66 -10.21
CA GLU A 37 -0.93 16.30 -10.57
C GLU A 37 -2.12 15.44 -10.14
N GLU A 38 -3.06 16.02 -9.40
CA GLU A 38 -4.25 15.30 -8.91
C GLU A 38 -5.16 14.80 -10.05
N SER A 39 -5.07 15.38 -11.25
CA SER A 39 -5.77 14.89 -12.45
C SER A 39 -5.27 13.54 -12.95
N ASP A 40 -4.03 13.17 -12.60
CA ASP A 40 -3.42 11.91 -13.03
C ASP A 40 -3.71 10.76 -12.04
N LEU A 41 -4.39 11.07 -10.94
CA LEU A 41 -4.81 10.08 -9.96
C LEU A 41 -5.92 9.20 -10.54
N LYS A 42 -5.61 7.92 -10.72
CA LYS A 42 -6.55 6.94 -11.27
C LYS A 42 -7.51 6.45 -10.18
N PRO A 43 -8.81 6.28 -10.47
CA PRO A 43 -9.74 5.63 -9.55
C PRO A 43 -9.22 4.24 -9.16
N MET A 44 -8.99 4.01 -7.86
CA MET A 44 -8.43 2.76 -7.33
C MET A 44 -9.30 2.26 -6.17
N ILE A 45 -9.56 0.95 -6.15
CA ILE A 45 -10.30 0.27 -5.07
C ILE A 45 -9.44 -0.80 -4.41
N LEU A 46 -9.70 -1.07 -3.12
CA LEU A 46 -8.91 -2.01 -2.32
C LEU A 46 -8.94 -3.44 -2.88
N LYS A 47 -10.09 -3.86 -3.42
CA LYS A 47 -10.29 -5.20 -3.97
C LYS A 47 -9.29 -5.50 -5.09
N ASP A 48 -9.14 -4.60 -6.06
CA ASP A 48 -8.27 -4.80 -7.21
C ASP A 48 -6.80 -4.92 -6.81
N ILE A 49 -6.37 -4.12 -5.82
CA ILE A 49 -5.01 -4.19 -5.29
C ILE A 49 -4.79 -5.50 -4.52
N ALA A 50 -5.75 -5.91 -3.70
CA ALA A 50 -5.71 -7.16 -2.95
C ALA A 50 -5.62 -8.38 -3.88
N GLU A 51 -6.40 -8.41 -4.96
CA GLU A 51 -6.34 -9.45 -5.98
C GLU A 51 -4.99 -9.44 -6.72
N LYS A 52 -4.47 -8.25 -7.08
CA LYS A 52 -3.18 -8.11 -7.78
C LYS A 52 -1.99 -8.66 -6.99
N ILE A 53 -1.99 -8.49 -5.67
CA ILE A 53 -0.90 -8.96 -4.80
C ILE A 53 -1.22 -10.26 -4.06
N ASN A 54 -2.35 -10.92 -4.40
CA ASN A 54 -2.83 -12.15 -3.78
C ASN A 54 -2.89 -12.08 -2.24
N MET A 55 -3.52 -11.03 -1.72
CA MET A 55 -3.74 -10.80 -0.29
C MET A 55 -5.21 -10.60 0.03
N ASP A 56 -5.58 -10.83 1.29
CA ASP A 56 -6.92 -10.50 1.76
C ASP A 56 -7.15 -8.98 1.80
N ILE A 57 -8.34 -8.54 1.41
CA ILE A 57 -8.72 -7.13 1.37
C ILE A 57 -8.57 -6.44 2.74
N SER A 58 -8.81 -7.15 3.85
CA SER A 58 -8.64 -6.60 5.20
C SER A 58 -7.18 -6.36 5.55
N THR A 59 -6.25 -7.12 4.96
CA THR A 59 -4.81 -6.93 5.15
C THR A 59 -4.35 -5.68 4.43
N VAL A 60 -4.73 -5.50 3.16
CA VAL A 60 -4.44 -4.28 2.39
C VAL A 60 -5.08 -3.06 3.04
N SER A 61 -6.34 -3.17 3.48
CA SER A 61 -7.04 -2.10 4.19
C SER A 61 -6.29 -1.68 5.46
N ARG A 62 -5.85 -2.62 6.30
CA ARG A 62 -5.08 -2.30 7.52
C ARG A 62 -3.78 -1.57 7.23
N VAL A 63 -3.07 -1.96 6.17
CA VAL A 63 -1.85 -1.26 5.72
C VAL A 63 -2.21 0.15 5.26
N ALA A 64 -3.18 0.29 4.35
CA ALA A 64 -3.57 1.57 3.77
C ALA A 64 -4.07 2.59 4.81
N ASN A 65 -4.77 2.12 5.86
CA ASN A 65 -5.31 2.97 6.92
C ASN A 65 -4.27 3.42 7.96
N SER A 66 -3.06 2.84 8.00
CA SER A 66 -2.11 3.06 9.10
C SER A 66 -0.70 3.44 8.65
N LYS A 67 -0.47 3.60 7.35
CA LYS A 67 0.86 3.86 6.79
C LYS A 67 0.80 5.05 5.85
N TYR A 68 1.87 5.84 5.91
CA TYR A 68 2.06 7.03 5.12
C TYR A 68 3.17 6.78 4.12
N ILE A 69 3.08 7.44 2.98
CA ILE A 69 4.15 7.49 1.99
C ILE A 69 4.69 8.91 1.94
N ASP A 70 6.01 9.03 1.97
CA ASP A 70 6.72 10.27 1.72
C ASP A 70 7.04 10.36 0.23
N THR A 71 6.70 11.49 -0.37
CA THR A 71 6.83 11.73 -1.82
C THR A 71 7.43 13.12 -2.02
N PRO A 72 7.97 13.43 -3.21
CA PRO A 72 8.39 14.79 -3.55
C PRO A 72 7.29 15.85 -3.38
N TYR A 73 6.03 15.42 -3.37
CA TYR A 73 4.83 16.25 -3.24
C TYR A 73 4.25 16.27 -1.81
N GLY A 74 5.01 15.75 -0.84
CA GLY A 74 4.66 15.70 0.57
C GLY A 74 4.23 14.32 1.05
N ILE A 75 3.95 14.25 2.37
CA ILE A 75 3.58 13.01 3.06
C ILE A 75 2.05 12.83 3.01
N LYS A 76 1.59 11.69 2.49
CA LYS A 76 0.16 11.35 2.39
C LYS A 76 -0.14 9.97 2.98
N LEU A 77 -1.35 9.83 3.56
CA LEU A 77 -1.87 8.54 4.02
C LEU A 77 -2.14 7.65 2.80
N LEU A 78 -1.71 6.38 2.81
CA LEU A 78 -1.92 5.48 1.68
C LEU A 78 -3.40 5.34 1.29
N LYS A 79 -4.32 5.39 2.25
CA LYS A 79 -5.76 5.40 2.01
C LYS A 79 -6.24 6.51 1.08
N SER A 80 -5.54 7.65 1.04
CA SER A 80 -5.95 8.80 0.22
C SER A 80 -5.94 8.52 -1.29
N TYR A 81 -5.19 7.49 -1.73
CA TYR A 81 -5.13 7.07 -3.13
C TYR A 81 -6.31 6.18 -3.55
N PHE A 82 -7.18 5.79 -2.62
CA PHE A 82 -8.36 4.95 -2.89
C PHE A 82 -9.64 5.78 -2.93
N LEU A 83 -10.62 5.31 -3.70
CA LEU A 83 -11.95 5.94 -3.74
C LEU A 83 -12.62 5.91 -2.35
N LYS A 84 -13.26 7.03 -1.97
CA LYS A 84 -14.04 7.11 -0.72
C LYS A 84 -15.24 6.15 -0.77
N GLY A 85 -15.42 5.35 0.27
CA GLY A 85 -16.53 4.38 0.40
C GLY A 85 -16.14 2.92 0.13
N TRP A 86 -14.85 2.66 -0.15
CA TRP A 86 -14.26 1.34 -0.26
C TRP A 86 -13.02 1.22 0.63
#